data_AF-A0A9E3YJQ9-F1
#
_entry.id   AF-A0A9E3YJQ9-F1
#
_cell.length_a   1.000
_cell.length_b   1.000
_cell.length_c   1.000
_cell.angle_alpha   90.00
_cell.angle_beta   90.00
_cell.angle_gamma   90.00
#
_symmetry.space_group_name_H-M   'P 1'
#
loop_
_entity.id
_entity.type
_entity.pdbx_description
1 polymer ?
#
loop_
_entity_poly.entity_id
_entity_poly.type
_entity_poly.pdbx_seq_one_letter_code
_entity_poly.pdbx_strand_id
1 'polypeptide(L)'
;MSPRPDPAALARLAQLAAMKRDAELARLAGVAQSRARLQSAVDALKRTEAPLDADDTDPALVQARLVHRRWTESQHRRLNQQLALVTADWLRQRPAAARAFGRAAVLSELTTRVERLRAATKPPP
;
A
#
# COMPACT_ATOMS: atom_id res chain seq x y z
N MET A 1 -1.96 -5.35 -42.81
CA MET A 1 -1.58 -3.98 -42.40
C MET A 1 -2.42 -3.61 -41.18
N SER A 2 -1.85 -3.63 -39.97
CA SER A 2 -2.56 -3.12 -38.80
C SER A 2 -2.73 -1.60 -38.94
N PRO A 3 -3.91 -1.03 -38.64
CA PRO A 3 -4.10 0.42 -38.71
C PRO A 3 -3.12 1.11 -37.76
N ARG A 4 -2.44 2.16 -38.24
CA ARG A 4 -1.60 2.99 -37.37
C ARG A 4 -2.50 3.59 -36.28
N PRO A 5 -2.12 3.51 -35.00
CA PRO A 5 -2.93 4.06 -33.92
C PRO A 5 -3.11 5.57 -34.10
N ASP A 6 -4.35 6.04 -33.96
CA ASP A 6 -4.66 7.47 -33.99
C ASP A 6 -3.91 8.15 -32.82
N PRO A 7 -3.04 9.15 -33.09
CA PRO A 7 -2.32 9.90 -32.07
C PRO A 7 -3.22 10.50 -30.97
N ALA A 8 -4.40 11.01 -31.34
CA ALA A 8 -5.30 11.69 -30.41
C ALA A 8 -5.97 10.65 -29.51
N ALA A 9 -6.34 9.50 -30.08
CA ALA A 9 -6.78 8.36 -29.30
C ALA A 9 -5.68 7.86 -28.35
N LEU A 10 -4.42 7.77 -28.78
CA LEU A 10 -3.30 7.35 -27.94
C LEU A 10 -3.07 8.31 -26.76
N ALA A 11 -3.08 9.63 -27.01
CA ALA A 11 -2.94 10.64 -25.97
C ALA A 11 -4.09 10.56 -24.93
N ARG A 12 -5.34 10.39 -25.40
CA ARG A 12 -6.50 10.17 -24.51
C ARG A 12 -6.35 8.90 -23.67
N LEU A 13 -5.89 7.80 -24.26
CA LEU A 13 -5.63 6.55 -23.54
C LEU A 13 -4.53 6.73 -22.49
N ALA A 14 -3.46 7.45 -22.81
CA ALA A 14 -2.40 7.77 -21.86
C ALA A 14 -2.92 8.57 -20.66
N GLN A 15 -3.78 9.56 -20.91
CA GLN A 15 -4.42 10.35 -19.84
C GLN A 15 -5.30 9.47 -18.94
N LEU A 16 -6.16 8.64 -19.51
CA LEU A 16 -7.02 7.73 -18.74
C LEU A 16 -6.19 6.71 -17.94
N ALA A 17 -5.10 6.20 -18.52
CA ALA A 17 -4.20 5.30 -17.84
C ALA A 17 -3.47 5.97 -16.67
N ALA A 18 -3.07 7.24 -16.82
CA ALA A 18 -2.49 8.03 -15.74
C ALA A 18 -3.49 8.20 -14.58
N MET A 19 -4.74 8.60 -14.87
CA MET A 19 -5.78 8.72 -13.85
C MET A 19 -6.03 7.38 -13.13
N LYS A 20 -6.06 6.27 -13.87
CA LYS A 20 -6.21 4.94 -13.28
C LYS A 20 -5.02 4.56 -12.41
N ARG A 21 -3.79 4.83 -12.86
CA ARG A 21 -2.58 4.63 -12.06
C ARG A 21 -2.69 5.38 -10.74
N ASP A 22 -3.05 6.67 -10.79
CA ASP A 22 -3.10 7.52 -9.61
C ASP A 22 -4.17 7.01 -8.62
N ALA A 23 -5.34 6.60 -9.11
CA ALA A 23 -6.38 6.00 -8.29
C ALA A 23 -5.94 4.69 -7.63
N GLU A 24 -5.31 3.77 -8.36
CA GLU A 24 -4.85 2.50 -7.77
C GLU A 24 -3.68 2.68 -6.80
N LEU A 25 -2.77 3.62 -7.06
CA LEU A 25 -1.67 3.96 -6.15
C LEU A 25 -2.20 4.60 -4.87
N ALA A 26 -3.17 5.51 -4.96
CA ALA A 26 -3.80 6.12 -3.80
C ALA A 26 -4.50 5.07 -2.91
N ARG A 27 -5.23 4.12 -3.51
CA ARG A 27 -5.83 2.99 -2.77
C ARG A 27 -4.77 2.14 -2.07
N LEU A 28 -3.73 1.73 -2.80
CA LEU A 28 -2.64 0.94 -2.24
C LEU A 28 -1.94 1.67 -1.09
N ALA A 29 -1.71 2.97 -1.22
CA ALA A 29 -1.11 3.80 -0.17
C ALA A 29 -2.00 3.86 1.08
N GLY A 30 -3.32 4.01 0.93
CA GLY A 30 -4.25 4.00 2.06
C GLY A 30 -4.23 2.70 2.87
N VAL A 31 -4.22 1.55 2.17
CA VAL A 31 -4.12 0.24 2.84
C VAL A 31 -2.73 0.02 3.45
N ALA A 32 -1.67 0.44 2.76
CA ALA A 32 -0.30 0.37 3.29
C ALA A 32 -0.12 1.20 4.57
N GLN A 33 -0.71 2.41 4.61
CA GLN A 33 -0.69 3.27 5.80
C GLN A 33 -1.45 2.62 6.96
N SER A 34 -2.62 2.03 6.69
CA SER A 34 -3.40 1.30 7.70
C SER A 34 -2.61 0.12 8.27
N ARG A 35 -1.93 -0.64 7.40
CA ARG A 35 -1.03 -1.73 7.82
C ARG A 35 0.10 -1.22 8.70
N ALA A 36 0.75 -0.13 8.31
CA ALA A 36 1.85 0.46 9.08
C ALA A 36 1.40 0.91 10.47
N ARG A 37 0.24 1.56 10.59
CA ARG A 37 -0.34 1.96 11.89
C ARG A 37 -0.59 0.76 12.80
N LEU A 38 -1.17 -0.31 12.28
CA LEU A 38 -1.42 -1.54 13.04
C LEU A 38 -0.12 -2.20 13.49
N GLN A 39 0.89 -2.25 12.62
CA GLN A 39 2.21 -2.76 12.97
C GLN A 39 2.83 -1.94 14.11
N SER A 40 2.81 -0.61 14.02
CA SER A 40 3.32 0.26 15.08
C SER A 40 2.56 0.09 16.40
N ALA A 41 1.25 -0.16 16.36
CA ALA A 41 0.46 -0.43 17.57
C ALA A 41 0.87 -1.76 18.23
N VAL A 42 1.10 -2.81 17.44
CA VAL A 42 1.62 -4.10 17.93
C VAL A 42 3.00 -3.90 18.57
N ASP A 43 3.89 -3.14 17.93
CA ASP A 43 5.25 -2.92 18.42
C ASP A 43 5.28 -2.01 19.67
N ALA A 44 4.32 -1.08 19.79
CA ALA A 44 4.13 -0.30 21.01
C ALA A 44 3.65 -1.19 22.17
N LEU A 45 2.70 -2.08 21.93
CA LEU A 45 2.17 -2.98 22.97
C LEU A 45 3.25 -3.92 23.52
N LYS A 46 4.09 -4.50 22.64
CA LYS A 46 5.23 -5.34 23.06
C LYS A 46 6.22 -4.61 23.97
N ARG A 47 6.44 -3.31 23.75
CA ARG A 47 7.34 -2.51 24.58
C ARG A 47 6.80 -2.23 25.99
N THR A 48 5.49 -2.37 26.19
CA THR A 48 4.84 -2.19 27.51
C THR A 48 4.82 -3.46 28.35
N GLU A 49 5.21 -4.62 27.78
CA GLU A 49 5.38 -5.86 28.55
C GLU A 49 6.71 -5.81 29.33
N ALA A 50 6.65 -5.37 30.60
CA ALA A 50 7.76 -5.52 31.53
C ALA A 50 7.86 -6.98 32.04
N PRO A 51 9.07 -7.53 32.23
CA PRO A 51 9.25 -8.83 32.88
C PRO A 51 8.68 -8.86 34.30
N LEU A 52 8.27 -10.03 34.76
CA LEU A 52 7.91 -10.25 36.16
C LEU A 52 9.21 -10.32 36.98
N ASP A 53 9.40 -9.40 37.92
CA ASP A 53 10.43 -9.54 38.93
C ASP A 53 10.06 -10.69 39.88
N ALA A 54 10.97 -11.65 40.04
CA ALA A 54 10.74 -12.85 40.83
C ALA A 54 10.64 -12.57 42.34
N ASP A 55 11.07 -11.39 42.78
CA ASP A 55 11.12 -10.98 44.19
C ASP A 55 9.86 -10.25 44.66
N ASP A 56 8.85 -10.07 43.79
CA ASP A 56 7.60 -9.40 44.16
C ASP A 56 6.66 -10.33 44.94
N THR A 57 6.65 -10.16 46.27
CA THR A 57 5.86 -10.99 47.20
C THR A 57 4.48 -10.45 47.53
N ASP A 58 4.10 -9.23 47.10
CA ASP A 58 2.78 -8.65 47.39
C ASP A 58 1.68 -9.34 46.52
N PRO A 59 0.72 -10.05 47.14
CA PRO A 59 -0.35 -10.73 46.40
C PRO A 59 -1.21 -9.79 45.55
N ALA A 60 -1.41 -8.53 45.98
CA ALA A 60 -2.20 -7.55 45.23
C ALA A 60 -1.48 -7.12 43.94
N LEU A 61 -0.16 -6.91 44.01
CA LEU A 61 0.67 -6.60 42.84
C LEU A 61 0.72 -7.78 41.86
N VAL A 62 0.84 -9.01 42.36
CA VAL A 62 0.80 -10.22 41.53
C VAL A 62 -0.53 -10.32 40.76
N GLN A 63 -1.66 -10.11 41.42
CA GLN A 63 -2.98 -10.15 40.76
C GLN A 63 -3.14 -9.04 39.72
N ALA A 64 -2.74 -7.80 40.05
CA ALA A 64 -2.80 -6.68 39.11
C ALA A 64 -2.00 -6.96 37.83
N ARG A 65 -0.80 -7.53 37.96
CA ARG A 65 0.05 -7.91 36.82
C ARG A 65 -0.55 -9.05 35.99
N LEU A 66 -1.15 -10.06 36.61
CA LEU A 66 -1.85 -11.14 35.89
C LEU A 66 -3.04 -10.62 35.07
N VAL A 67 -3.84 -9.72 35.65
CA VAL A 67 -4.95 -9.06 34.94
C VAL A 67 -4.42 -8.23 33.77
N HIS A 68 -3.39 -7.42 34.00
CA HIS A 68 -2.74 -6.65 32.94
C HIS A 68 -2.24 -7.55 31.80
N ARG A 69 -1.55 -8.65 32.11
CA ARG A 69 -1.06 -9.61 31.12
C ARG A 69 -2.19 -10.19 30.26
N ARG A 70 -3.28 -10.63 30.88
CA ARG A 70 -4.45 -11.15 30.13
C ARG A 70 -5.06 -10.09 29.22
N TRP A 71 -5.12 -8.85 29.69
CA TRP A 71 -5.57 -7.72 28.88
C TRP A 71 -4.64 -7.50 27.68
N THR A 72 -3.32 -7.46 27.90
CA THR A 72 -2.31 -7.31 26.85
C THR A 72 -2.37 -8.44 25.82
N GLU A 73 -2.48 -9.70 26.25
CA GLU A 73 -2.65 -10.85 25.37
C GLU A 73 -3.93 -10.76 24.52
N SER A 74 -5.02 -10.26 25.10
CA SER A 74 -6.27 -10.00 24.36
C SER A 74 -6.09 -8.90 23.31
N GLN A 75 -5.43 -7.79 23.66
CA GLN A 75 -5.12 -6.72 22.72
C GLN A 75 -4.19 -7.18 21.60
N HIS A 76 -3.17 -7.98 21.91
CA HIS A 76 -2.26 -8.55 20.93
C HIS A 76 -2.98 -9.41 19.90
N ARG A 77 -3.87 -10.31 20.35
CA ARG A 77 -4.66 -11.15 19.45
C ARG A 77 -5.55 -10.31 18.52
N ARG A 78 -6.23 -9.31 19.07
CA ARG A 78 -7.09 -8.40 18.29
C ARG A 78 -6.30 -7.65 17.21
N LEU A 79 -5.18 -7.02 17.59
CA LEU A 79 -4.35 -6.26 16.65
C LEU A 79 -3.74 -7.14 15.57
N ASN A 80 -3.28 -8.35 15.92
CA ASN A 80 -2.72 -9.30 14.95
C ASN A 80 -3.77 -9.76 13.93
N GLN A 81 -5.01 -10.03 14.36
CA GLN A 81 -6.11 -10.36 13.45
C GLN A 81 -6.40 -9.22 12.48
N GLN A 82 -6.49 -7.98 12.98
CA GLN A 82 -6.68 -6.80 12.13
C GLN A 82 -5.52 -6.61 11.14
N LEU A 83 -4.28 -6.79 11.60
CA LEU A 83 -3.09 -6.70 10.76
C LEU A 83 -3.09 -7.76 9.65
N ALA A 84 -3.53 -8.99 9.96
CA ALA A 84 -3.65 -10.05 8.97
C ALA A 84 -4.67 -9.70 7.88
N LEU A 85 -5.84 -9.18 8.26
CA LEU A 85 -6.88 -8.75 7.30
C LEU A 85 -6.37 -7.64 6.38
N VAL A 86 -5.78 -6.58 6.95
CA VAL A 86 -5.25 -5.45 6.15
C VAL A 86 -4.06 -5.89 5.29
N THR A 87 -3.24 -6.81 5.77
CA THR A 87 -2.14 -7.39 4.97
C THR A 87 -2.68 -8.19 3.78
N ALA A 88 -3.75 -8.97 3.98
CA ALA A 88 -4.40 -9.67 2.89
C ALA A 88 -4.99 -8.69 1.86
N ASP A 89 -5.63 -7.61 2.29
CA ASP A 89 -6.11 -6.54 1.40
C ASP A 89 -4.99 -5.88 0.61
N TRP A 90 -3.88 -5.56 1.29
CA TRP A 90 -2.71 -4.99 0.63
C TRP A 90 -2.16 -5.91 -0.45
N LEU A 91 -2.03 -7.22 -0.16
CA LEU A 91 -1.60 -8.22 -1.13
C LEU A 91 -2.57 -8.35 -2.32
N ARG A 92 -3.88 -8.24 -2.08
CA ARG A 92 -4.91 -8.25 -3.14
C ARG A 92 -4.81 -7.03 -4.06
N GLN A 93 -4.52 -5.85 -3.51
CA GLN A 93 -4.51 -4.59 -4.27
C GLN A 93 -3.20 -4.34 -5.03
N ARG A 94 -2.07 -4.84 -4.50
CA ARG A 94 -0.73 -4.62 -5.08
C ARG A 94 -0.62 -4.97 -6.58
N PRO A 95 -1.17 -6.10 -7.09
CA PRO A 95 -1.13 -6.41 -8.51
C PRO A 95 -1.95 -5.48 -9.40
N ALA A 96 -3.05 -4.89 -8.88
CA ALA A 96 -3.86 -3.94 -9.64
C ALA A 96 -3.09 -2.63 -9.84
N ALA A 97 -2.49 -2.11 -8.77
CA ALA A 97 -1.63 -0.93 -8.81
C ALA A 97 -0.42 -1.13 -9.74
N ALA A 98 0.28 -2.28 -9.63
CA ALA A 98 1.42 -2.59 -10.51
C ALA A 98 1.04 -2.61 -11.99
N ARG A 99 -0.11 -3.22 -12.34
CA ARG A 99 -0.61 -3.25 -13.72
C ARG A 99 -1.06 -1.88 -14.23
N ALA A 100 -1.68 -1.06 -13.37
CA ALA A 100 -2.08 0.29 -13.74
C ALA A 100 -0.85 1.19 -13.98
N PHE A 101 0.16 1.08 -13.11
CA PHE A 101 1.43 1.75 -13.27
C PHE A 101 2.14 1.37 -14.57
N GLY A 102 2.32 0.06 -14.82
CA GLY A 102 2.97 -0.41 -16.04
C GLY A 102 2.25 0.04 -17.32
N ARG A 103 0.90 -0.02 -17.34
CA ARG A 103 0.12 0.47 -18.48
C ARG A 103 0.28 1.96 -18.72
N ALA A 104 0.25 2.77 -17.66
CA ALA A 104 0.46 4.21 -17.77
C ALA A 104 1.87 4.54 -18.29
N ALA A 105 2.90 3.83 -17.81
CA ALA A 105 4.28 4.01 -18.25
C ALA A 105 4.44 3.71 -19.75
N VAL A 106 3.92 2.57 -20.22
CA VAL A 106 3.99 2.18 -21.64
C VAL A 106 3.23 3.17 -22.53
N LEU A 107 2.02 3.59 -22.15
CA LEU A 107 1.25 4.54 -22.96
C LEU A 107 1.90 5.93 -23.00
N SER A 108 2.52 6.36 -21.91
CA SER A 108 3.31 7.58 -21.87
C SER A 108 4.48 7.51 -22.86
N GLU A 109 5.25 6.42 -22.84
CA GLU A 109 6.40 6.21 -23.73
C GLU A 109 5.98 6.17 -25.21
N LEU A 110 4.91 5.43 -25.54
CA LEU A 110 4.37 5.36 -26.90
C LEU A 110 3.92 6.74 -27.39
N THR A 111 3.25 7.52 -26.54
CA THR A 111 2.79 8.88 -26.88
C THR A 111 3.99 9.77 -27.21
N THR A 112 5.01 9.80 -26.34
CA THR A 112 6.24 10.55 -26.59
C THR A 112 6.96 10.10 -27.86
N ARG A 113 7.00 8.79 -28.15
CA ARG A 113 7.61 8.26 -29.38
C ARG A 113 6.88 8.73 -30.63
N VAL A 114 5.54 8.71 -30.62
CA VAL A 114 4.73 9.19 -31.75
C VAL A 114 4.92 10.70 -31.97
N GLU A 115 4.99 11.49 -30.91
CA GLU A 115 5.27 12.93 -30.98
C GLU A 115 6.64 13.22 -31.60
N ARG A 116 7.69 12.50 -31.20
CA ARG A 116 9.03 12.64 -31.80
C ARG A 116 9.03 12.31 -33.30
N LEU A 117 8.38 11.21 -33.69
CA LEU A 117 8.29 10.81 -35.10
C LEU A 117 7.56 11.85 -35.95
N ARG A 118 6.54 12.50 -35.38
CA ARG A 118 5.79 13.60 -36.04
C ARG A 118 6.64 14.86 -36.19
N ALA A 119 7.36 15.24 -35.14
CA ALA A 119 8.27 16.38 -35.19
C ALA A 119 9.35 16.20 -36.26
N ALA A 120 9.88 14.98 -36.41
CA ALA A 120 10.88 14.65 -37.42
C ALA A 120 10.35 14.63 -38.87
N THR A 121 9.04 14.53 -39.09
CA THR A 121 8.42 14.51 -40.42
C THR A 121 7.85 15.85 -40.86
N LYS A 122 7.88 16.88 -40.00
CA LYS A 122 7.47 18.25 -40.36
C LYS A 122 8.69 19.00 -40.96
N PRO A 123 8.65 19.47 -42.22
CA PRO A 123 9.78 20.19 -42.81
C PRO A 123 9.99 21.54 -42.09
N PRO A 124 11.23 22.07 -42.07
CA PRO A 124 11.50 23.42 -41.57
C PRO A 124 10.77 24.48 -42.43
N PRO A 125 10.46 25.65 -41.84
CA PRO A 125 9.80 26.75 -42.55
C PRO A 125 10.61 27.28 -43.73
#